data_AF-A0A1R2CCA2-F1
#
_entry.id   AF-A0A1R2CCA2-F1
#
_cell.length_a   1.000
_cell.length_b   1.000
_cell.length_c   1.000
_cell.angle_alpha   90.00
_cell.angle_beta   90.00
_cell.angle_gamma   90.00
#
_symmetry.space_group_name_H-M   'P 1'
#
loop_
_entity.id
_entity.type
_entity.pdbx_description
1 polymer ?
#
loop_
_entity_poly.entity_id
_entity_poly.type
_entity_poly.pdbx_seq_one_letter_code
_entity_poly.pdbx_strand_id
1 'polypeptide(L)'
;MQVLKVETPIIIIYSSDECLAEVVMQIGSDDWNTVADILATKHGIKMRSSKKCRERWMNHLKPEVTKQAWTEDETKIIFRFQAFYGNQWTEIAKFLPGRTDNSVKNFFYSTLKRKIRSYNHSKPIEEQIKLSINEVSLDHELTKKILKTSGNHKFIKTAIMY
;
A
#
# COMPACT_ATOMS: atom_id res chain seq x y z
N MET A 1 23.62 54.82 15.41
CA MET A 1 22.98 53.59 15.92
C MET A 1 22.44 52.81 14.73
N GLN A 2 23.10 51.72 14.32
CA GLN A 2 22.54 50.78 13.36
C GLN A 2 22.06 49.56 14.15
N VAL A 3 20.75 49.31 14.08
CA VAL A 3 20.10 48.19 14.75
C VAL A 3 20.43 46.93 13.94
N LEU A 4 21.16 45.99 14.56
CA LEU A 4 21.45 44.69 13.97
C LEU A 4 20.12 43.96 13.72
N LYS A 5 19.83 43.67 12.45
CA LYS A 5 18.76 42.74 12.08
C LYS A 5 19.18 41.36 12.56
N VAL A 6 18.57 40.89 13.64
CA VAL A 6 18.66 39.50 14.05
C VAL A 6 17.90 38.69 13.00
N GLU A 7 18.61 38.00 12.12
CA GLU A 7 17.99 37.05 11.20
C GLU A 7 17.37 35.93 12.02
N THR A 8 16.03 35.88 12.03
CA THR A 8 15.28 34.78 12.64
C THR A 8 15.60 33.50 11.88
N PRO A 9 16.07 32.43 12.54
CA PRO A 9 16.35 31.17 11.85
C PRO A 9 15.05 30.65 11.23
N ILE A 10 15.10 30.34 9.94
CA ILE A 10 14.03 29.68 9.21
C ILE A 10 13.80 28.33 9.90
N ILE A 11 12.76 28.22 10.71
CA ILE A 11 12.32 26.96 11.29
C ILE A 11 11.75 26.14 10.12
N ILE A 12 12.60 25.33 9.49
CA ILE A 12 12.15 24.27 8.59
C ILE A 12 11.43 23.27 9.49
N ILE A 13 10.10 23.32 9.49
CA ILE A 13 9.25 22.31 10.11
C ILE A 13 9.40 21.02 9.32
N TYR A 14 10.41 20.22 9.66
CA TYR A 14 10.58 18.89 9.09
C TYR A 14 9.31 18.07 9.34
N SER A 15 8.82 17.40 8.29
CA SER A 15 7.67 16.51 8.45
C SER A 15 8.05 15.29 9.30
N SER A 16 7.08 14.68 9.99
CA SER A 16 7.35 13.49 10.81
C SER A 16 8.00 12.34 10.02
N ASP A 17 7.80 12.30 8.70
CA ASP A 17 8.40 11.32 7.81
C ASP A 17 9.86 11.66 7.46
N GLU A 18 10.18 12.94 7.26
CA GLU A 18 11.55 13.39 7.04
C GLU A 18 12.44 13.08 8.24
N CYS A 19 11.96 13.40 9.45
CA CYS A 19 12.69 13.05 10.68
C CYS A 19 12.86 11.53 10.82
N LEU A 20 11.81 10.74 10.53
CA LEU A 20 11.90 9.28 10.58
C LEU A 20 12.92 8.76 9.56
N ALA A 21 12.94 9.30 8.35
CA ALA A 21 13.90 8.92 7.34
C ALA A 21 15.34 9.29 7.73
N GLU A 22 15.55 10.50 8.25
CA GLU A 22 16.85 10.96 8.75
C GLU A 22 17.40 10.03 9.84
N VAL A 23 16.58 9.73 10.85
CA VAL A 23 16.99 8.86 11.97
C VAL A 23 17.34 7.47 11.48
N VAL A 24 16.51 6.87 10.61
CA VAL A 24 16.78 5.53 10.07
C VAL A 24 18.01 5.51 9.17
N MET A 25 18.30 6.57 8.42
CA MET A 25 19.53 6.69 7.63
C MET A 25 20.79 6.78 8.51
N GLN A 26 20.67 7.34 9.73
CA GLN A 26 21.80 7.49 10.66
C GLN A 26 22.11 6.20 11.42
N ILE A 27 21.09 5.48 11.89
CA ILE A 27 21.28 4.34 12.83
C ILE A 27 20.87 2.99 12.26
N GLY A 28 20.27 2.96 11.07
CA GLY A 28 19.71 1.75 10.46
C GLY A 28 18.27 1.47 10.88
N SER A 29 17.75 0.33 10.41
CA SER A 29 16.33 -0.05 10.51
C SER A 29 16.09 -1.31 11.36
N ASP A 30 17.05 -1.63 12.23
CA ASP A 30 17.07 -2.89 12.98
C ASP A 30 16.51 -2.74 14.40
N ASP A 31 16.72 -1.58 15.04
CA ASP A 31 16.16 -1.25 16.37
C ASP A 31 15.16 -0.09 16.33
N TRP A 32 13.88 -0.43 16.21
CA TRP A 32 12.79 0.54 16.13
C TRP A 32 12.45 1.23 17.45
N ASN A 33 12.88 0.67 18.59
CA ASN A 33 12.70 1.33 19.88
C ASN A 33 13.65 2.51 19.98
N THR A 34 14.94 2.30 19.63
CA THR A 34 15.92 3.39 19.54
C THR A 34 15.52 4.46 18.53
N VAL A 35 15.02 4.07 17.34
CA VAL A 35 14.48 5.03 16.36
C VAL A 35 13.36 5.88 16.98
N ALA A 36 12.41 5.26 17.68
CA ALA A 36 11.29 5.97 18.31
C ALA A 36 11.75 6.92 19.44
N ASP A 37 12.72 6.51 20.24
CA ASP A 37 13.28 7.33 21.32
C ASP A 37 14.04 8.53 20.78
N ILE A 38 14.82 8.38 19.71
CA ILE A 38 15.51 9.50 19.05
C ILE A 38 14.50 10.46 18.45
N LEU A 39 13.44 9.96 17.79
CA LEU A 39 12.37 10.83 17.28
C LEU A 39 11.68 11.64 18.38
N ALA A 40 11.43 11.03 19.54
CA ALA A 40 10.81 11.70 20.67
C ALA A 40 11.74 12.74 21.31
N THR A 41 13.02 12.40 21.48
CA THR A 41 14.00 13.25 22.20
C THR A 41 14.59 14.36 21.33
N LYS A 42 14.98 14.05 20.09
CA LYS A 42 15.64 14.98 19.16
C LYS A 42 14.66 15.88 18.42
N HIS A 43 13.49 15.35 18.04
CA HIS A 43 12.53 16.06 17.19
C HIS A 43 11.20 16.37 17.90
N GLY A 44 11.01 15.93 19.16
CA GLY A 44 9.73 16.10 19.87
C GLY A 44 8.58 15.28 19.28
N ILE A 45 8.86 14.32 18.39
CA ILE A 45 7.86 13.53 17.67
C ILE A 45 7.55 12.27 18.50
N LYS A 46 6.42 12.32 19.22
CA LYS A 46 5.93 11.14 19.96
C LYS A 46 5.10 10.23 19.06
N MET A 47 5.77 9.35 18.33
CA MET A 47 5.10 8.22 17.68
C MET A 47 4.55 7.27 18.75
N ARG A 48 3.25 6.93 18.68
CA ARG A 48 2.57 6.13 19.74
C ARG A 48 3.18 4.74 19.99
N SER A 49 4.02 4.22 19.08
CA SER A 49 4.72 2.93 19.20
C SER A 49 5.83 2.81 18.16
N SER A 50 6.95 2.16 18.51
CA SER A 50 8.03 1.77 17.59
C SER A 50 7.56 0.94 16.39
N LYS A 51 6.49 0.15 16.58
CA LYS A 51 5.81 -0.58 15.49
C LYS A 51 5.34 0.36 14.37
N LYS A 52 4.84 1.55 14.72
CA LYS A 52 4.38 2.54 13.73
C LYS A 52 5.56 3.13 12.94
N CYS A 53 6.71 3.33 13.59
CA CYS A 53 7.93 3.78 12.91
C CYS A 53 8.34 2.76 11.85
N ARG A 54 8.41 1.48 12.26
CA ARG A 54 8.72 0.37 11.34
C ARG A 54 7.75 0.29 10.18
N GLU A 55 6.45 0.31 10.46
CA GLU A 55 5.41 0.21 9.44
C GLU A 55 5.50 1.36 8.44
N ARG A 56 5.70 2.60 8.93
CA ARG A 56 5.82 3.78 8.08
C ARG A 56 7.03 3.69 7.18
N TRP A 57 8.18 3.29 7.73
CA TRP A 57 9.41 3.11 6.96
C TRP A 57 9.25 2.02 5.90
N MET A 58 8.91 0.81 6.32
CA MET A 58 8.87 -0.38 5.46
C MET A 58 7.82 -0.27 4.34
N ASN A 59 6.71 0.44 4.57
CA ASN A 59 5.64 0.56 3.58
C ASN A 59 5.70 1.80 2.69
N HIS A 60 6.47 2.83 3.06
CA HIS A 60 6.37 4.13 2.39
C HIS A 60 7.67 4.91 2.22
N LEU A 61 8.60 4.84 3.19
CA LEU A 61 9.79 5.71 3.19
C LEU A 61 11.06 5.00 2.73
N LYS A 62 11.12 3.67 2.88
CA LYS A 62 12.27 2.88 2.46
C LYS A 62 12.53 3.12 0.95
N PRO A 63 13.78 3.43 0.52
CA PRO A 63 14.05 3.88 -0.86
C PRO A 63 13.59 2.92 -1.96
N GLU A 64 13.57 1.61 -1.70
CA GLU A 64 13.14 0.60 -2.66
C GLU A 64 11.63 0.61 -2.89
N VAL A 65 10.84 1.26 -2.02
CA VAL A 65 9.39 1.34 -2.17
C VAL A 65 9.01 2.34 -3.26
N THR A 66 8.44 1.85 -4.35
CA THR A 66 8.01 2.71 -5.46
C THR A 66 6.69 3.42 -5.16
N LYS A 67 6.63 4.70 -5.54
CA LYS A 67 5.42 5.55 -5.49
C LYS A 67 4.72 5.67 -6.85
N GLN A 68 5.21 4.96 -7.86
CA GLN A 68 4.66 5.00 -9.21
C GLN A 68 3.26 4.37 -9.26
N ALA A 69 2.46 4.77 -10.26
CA ALA A 69 1.17 4.16 -10.52
C ALA A 69 1.32 2.66 -10.84
N TRP A 70 0.27 1.88 -10.58
CA TRP A 70 0.25 0.45 -10.92
C TRP A 70 0.15 0.26 -12.42
N THR A 71 1.07 -0.52 -12.98
CA THR A 71 1.07 -0.87 -14.40
C THR A 71 0.11 -2.02 -14.69
N GLU A 72 -0.21 -2.22 -15.97
CA GLU A 72 -1.05 -3.34 -16.39
C GLU A 72 -0.40 -4.69 -16.11
N ASP A 73 0.91 -4.81 -16.29
CA ASP A 73 1.62 -6.07 -16.06
C ASP A 73 1.71 -6.42 -14.58
N GLU A 74 1.98 -5.44 -13.71
CA GLU A 74 1.86 -5.64 -12.26
C GLU A 74 0.45 -6.08 -11.88
N THR A 75 -0.58 -5.46 -12.48
CA THR A 75 -1.97 -5.86 -12.25
C THR A 75 -2.21 -7.31 -12.65
N LYS A 76 -1.73 -7.75 -13.82
CA LYS A 76 -1.86 -9.16 -14.26
C LYS A 76 -1.17 -10.11 -13.29
N ILE A 77 0.06 -9.78 -12.85
CA ILE A 77 0.83 -10.56 -11.88
C ILE A 77 0.02 -10.72 -10.59
N ILE A 78 -0.51 -9.63 -10.02
CA ILE A 78 -1.29 -9.67 -8.78
C ILE A 78 -2.47 -10.61 -8.89
N PHE A 79 -3.32 -10.45 -9.91
CA PHE A 79 -4.54 -11.25 -10.03
C PHE A 79 -4.24 -12.72 -10.37
N ARG A 80 -3.20 -12.99 -11.18
CA ARG A 80 -2.78 -14.35 -11.50
C ARG A 80 -2.24 -15.08 -10.28
N PHE A 81 -1.34 -14.45 -9.53
CA PHE A 81 -0.75 -15.09 -8.36
C PHE A 81 -1.70 -15.12 -7.17
N GLN A 82 -2.65 -14.19 -7.05
CA GLN A 82 -3.73 -14.30 -6.05
C GLN A 82 -4.64 -15.49 -6.34
N ALA A 83 -4.93 -15.76 -7.62
CA ALA A 83 -5.66 -16.97 -8.01
C ALA A 83 -4.90 -18.28 -7.66
N PHE A 84 -3.56 -18.26 -7.68
CA PHE A 84 -2.74 -19.45 -7.40
C PHE A 84 -2.43 -19.63 -5.91
N TYR A 85 -1.98 -18.57 -5.22
CA TYR A 85 -1.56 -18.60 -3.82
C TYR A 85 -2.67 -18.19 -2.83
N GLY A 86 -3.79 -17.66 -3.31
CA GLY A 86 -4.77 -16.99 -2.46
C GLY A 86 -4.23 -15.68 -1.87
N ASN A 87 -4.65 -15.34 -0.66
CA ASN A 87 -4.33 -14.06 0.00
C ASN A 87 -2.93 -14.05 0.65
N GLN A 88 -1.95 -14.72 0.05
CA GLN A 88 -0.55 -14.76 0.50
C GLN A 88 0.24 -13.57 -0.07
N TRP A 89 -0.07 -12.36 0.41
CA TRP A 89 0.47 -11.11 -0.16
C TRP A 89 1.99 -11.00 -0.13
N THR A 90 2.64 -11.55 0.89
CA THR A 90 4.10 -11.61 1.00
C THR A 90 4.71 -12.44 -0.13
N GLU A 91 4.10 -13.58 -0.50
CA GLU A 91 4.56 -14.40 -1.62
C GLU A 91 4.35 -13.69 -2.95
N ILE A 92 3.21 -13.03 -3.13
CA ILE A 92 2.89 -12.29 -4.37
C ILE A 92 3.84 -11.10 -4.55
N ALA A 93 4.17 -10.38 -3.47
CA ALA A 93 5.06 -9.21 -3.53
C ALA A 93 6.49 -9.55 -4.01
N LYS A 94 6.95 -10.80 -3.87
CA LYS A 94 8.25 -11.24 -4.39
C LYS A 94 8.38 -11.10 -5.91
N PHE A 95 7.25 -11.08 -6.63
CA PHE A 95 7.20 -10.91 -8.09
C PHE A 95 7.05 -9.44 -8.53
N LEU A 96 6.99 -8.50 -7.59
CA LEU A 96 6.66 -7.10 -7.84
C LEU A 96 7.72 -6.20 -7.20
N PRO A 97 8.88 -6.01 -7.87
CA PRO A 97 9.98 -5.24 -7.32
C PRO A 97 9.54 -3.82 -6.94
N GLY A 98 9.88 -3.43 -5.72
CA GLY A 98 9.52 -2.14 -5.13
C GLY A 98 8.08 -1.99 -4.64
N ARG A 99 7.24 -3.02 -4.79
CA ARG A 99 5.90 -3.08 -4.18
C ARG A 99 5.96 -3.88 -2.89
N THR A 100 5.28 -3.38 -1.86
CA THR A 100 5.17 -4.07 -0.57
C THR A 100 3.95 -4.99 -0.58
N ASP A 101 3.96 -6.04 0.24
CA ASP A 101 2.82 -6.93 0.48
C ASP A 101 1.55 -6.13 0.84
N ASN A 102 1.68 -5.10 1.67
CA ASN A 102 0.58 -4.22 2.02
C ASN A 102 0.05 -3.45 0.80
N SER A 103 0.94 -2.92 -0.04
CA SER A 103 0.53 -2.20 -1.27
C SER A 103 -0.20 -3.14 -2.25
N VAL A 104 0.27 -4.38 -2.40
CA VAL A 104 -0.32 -5.40 -3.25
C VAL A 104 -1.73 -5.77 -2.77
N LYS A 105 -1.86 -6.10 -1.48
CA LYS A 105 -3.14 -6.37 -0.82
C LYS A 105 -4.13 -5.22 -1.04
N ASN A 106 -3.69 -3.99 -0.78
CA ASN A 106 -4.54 -2.81 -0.90
C ASN A 106 -4.98 -2.57 -2.34
N PHE A 107 -4.09 -2.77 -3.32
CA PHE A 107 -4.41 -2.65 -4.72
C PHE A 107 -5.44 -3.70 -5.16
N PHE A 108 -5.24 -4.96 -4.77
CA PHE A 108 -6.16 -6.05 -5.08
C PHE A 108 -7.56 -5.77 -4.52
N TYR A 109 -7.68 -5.51 -3.21
CA TYR A 109 -8.97 -5.25 -2.59
C TYR A 109 -9.65 -3.98 -3.12
N SER A 110 -8.90 -2.90 -3.35
CA SER A 110 -9.49 -1.69 -3.93
C SER A 110 -10.02 -1.93 -5.34
N THR A 111 -9.29 -2.72 -6.14
CA THR A 111 -9.72 -3.10 -7.48
C THR A 111 -10.92 -4.03 -7.45
N LEU A 112 -10.90 -5.06 -6.60
CA LEU A 112 -12.01 -6.01 -6.46
C LEU A 112 -13.29 -5.30 -5.98
N LYS A 113 -13.18 -4.41 -4.98
CA LYS A 113 -14.32 -3.59 -4.50
C LYS A 113 -14.94 -2.75 -5.62
N ARG A 114 -14.10 -2.10 -6.44
CA ARG A 114 -14.54 -1.31 -7.59
C ARG A 114 -15.27 -2.19 -8.61
N LYS A 115 -14.78 -3.41 -8.85
CA LYS A 115 -15.38 -4.36 -9.79
C LYS A 115 -16.70 -4.94 -9.27
N ILE A 116 -16.80 -5.27 -7.98
CA ILE A 116 -18.06 -5.69 -7.34
C ILE A 116 -19.11 -4.60 -7.49
N ARG A 117 -18.78 -3.34 -7.20
CA ARG A 117 -19.69 -2.20 -7.36
C ARG A 117 -20.18 -2.06 -8.80
N SER A 118 -19.27 -2.15 -9.77
CA SER A 118 -19.62 -2.10 -11.20
C SER A 118 -20.49 -3.28 -11.63
N TYR A 119 -20.22 -4.48 -11.12
CA TYR A 119 -21.03 -5.66 -11.39
C TYR A 119 -22.44 -5.49 -10.82
N ASN A 120 -22.56 -5.12 -9.54
CA ASN A 120 -23.85 -4.93 -8.87
C ASN A 120 -24.70 -3.83 -9.52
N HIS A 121 -24.07 -2.74 -9.99
CA HIS A 121 -24.79 -1.66 -10.68
C HIS A 121 -25.49 -2.13 -11.97
N SER A 122 -24.98 -3.17 -12.61
CA SER A 122 -25.56 -3.74 -13.83
C SER A 122 -26.64 -4.81 -13.57
N LYS A 123 -26.95 -5.10 -12.29
CA LYS A 123 -27.76 -6.25 -11.89
C LYS A 123 -28.98 -5.86 -11.03
N PRO A 124 -30.12 -6.57 -11.20
CA PRO A 124 -31.25 -6.49 -10.27
C PRO A 124 -30.79 -6.79 -8.83
N ILE A 125 -31.49 -6.23 -7.84
CA ILE A 125 -31.13 -6.31 -6.42
C ILE A 125 -30.97 -7.76 -5.93
N GLU A 126 -31.76 -8.67 -6.49
CA GLU A 126 -31.79 -10.09 -6.18
C GLU A 126 -30.50 -10.80 -6.64
N GLU A 127 -29.87 -10.32 -7.71
CA GLU A 127 -28.64 -10.86 -8.29
C GLU A 127 -27.36 -10.16 -7.80
N GLN A 128 -27.48 -9.12 -6.96
CA GLN A 128 -26.33 -8.39 -6.45
C GLN A 128 -25.53 -9.21 -5.45
N ILE A 129 -24.20 -9.09 -5.52
CA ILE A 129 -23.28 -9.73 -4.59
C ILE A 129 -23.42 -9.04 -3.22
N LYS A 130 -23.83 -9.83 -2.21
CA LYS A 130 -23.96 -9.41 -0.80
C LYS A 130 -22.81 -9.89 0.08
N LEU A 131 -21.96 -10.77 -0.43
CA LEU A 131 -20.79 -11.30 0.27
C LEU A 131 -19.80 -10.18 0.59
N SER A 132 -19.09 -10.34 1.71
CA SER A 132 -17.97 -9.47 2.05
C SER A 132 -16.83 -9.63 1.05
N ILE A 133 -15.99 -8.61 0.94
CA ILE A 133 -14.87 -8.63 0.00
C ILE A 133 -13.87 -9.76 0.28
N ASN A 134 -13.76 -10.19 1.55
CA ASN A 134 -12.89 -11.30 1.94
C ASN A 134 -13.46 -12.65 1.51
N GLU A 135 -14.78 -12.82 1.58
CA GLU A 135 -15.44 -14.03 1.07
C GLU A 135 -15.32 -14.09 -0.45
N VAL A 136 -15.55 -12.96 -1.13
CA VAL A 136 -15.37 -12.89 -2.58
C VAL A 136 -13.94 -13.18 -2.98
N SER A 137 -12.93 -12.65 -2.27
CA SER A 137 -11.52 -12.88 -2.63
C SER A 137 -11.08 -14.34 -2.50
N LEU A 138 -11.78 -15.15 -1.70
CA LEU A 138 -11.52 -16.58 -1.54
C LEU A 138 -12.36 -17.44 -2.50
N ASP A 139 -13.43 -16.90 -3.08
CA ASP A 139 -14.22 -17.56 -4.11
C ASP A 139 -13.64 -17.26 -5.51
N HIS A 140 -12.88 -18.22 -6.03
CA HIS A 140 -12.22 -18.12 -7.33
C HIS A 140 -13.22 -17.96 -8.49
N GLU A 141 -14.33 -18.70 -8.47
CA GLU A 141 -15.30 -18.69 -9.57
C GLU A 141 -16.11 -17.39 -9.57
N LEU A 142 -16.50 -16.91 -8.40
CA LEU A 142 -17.15 -15.61 -8.26
C LEU A 142 -16.20 -14.47 -8.64
N THR A 143 -14.94 -14.51 -8.18
CA THR A 143 -13.93 -13.51 -8.54
C THR A 143 -13.70 -13.47 -10.05
N LYS A 144 -13.56 -14.63 -10.71
CA LYS A 144 -13.50 -14.74 -12.18
C LYS A 144 -14.72 -14.10 -12.84
N LYS A 145 -15.92 -14.40 -12.37
CA LYS A 145 -17.18 -13.88 -12.92
C LYS A 145 -17.23 -12.35 -12.85
N ILE A 146 -16.88 -11.78 -11.70
CA ILE A 146 -16.84 -10.32 -11.48
C ILE A 146 -15.83 -9.67 -12.43
N LEU A 147 -14.64 -10.26 -12.56
CA LEU A 147 -13.54 -9.70 -13.35
C LEU A 147 -13.77 -9.83 -14.86
N LYS A 148 -14.53 -10.83 -15.34
CA LYS A 148 -14.91 -11.00 -16.75
C LYS A 148 -15.95 -9.99 -17.25
N THR A 149 -16.75 -9.41 -16.38
CA THR A 149 -17.92 -8.59 -16.76
C THR A 149 -17.56 -7.13 -17.10
N SER A 150 -16.36 -6.65 -16.75
CA SER A 150 -15.98 -5.23 -16.89
C SER A 150 -15.14 -4.95 -18.14
N GLY A 151 -15.72 -4.28 -19.14
CA GLY A 151 -15.10 -3.94 -20.43
C GLY A 151 -13.86 -3.04 -20.36
N ASN A 152 -13.60 -2.38 -19.24
CA ASN A 152 -12.53 -1.37 -19.15
C ASN A 152 -11.13 -1.91 -18.86
N HIS A 153 -10.95 -3.21 -18.58
CA HIS A 153 -9.63 -3.79 -18.27
C HIS A 153 -9.48 -5.15 -18.97
N LYS A 154 -9.30 -5.11 -20.30
CA LYS A 154 -9.17 -6.29 -21.17
C LYS A 154 -8.09 -7.27 -20.71
N PHE A 155 -7.09 -6.78 -19.97
CA PHE A 155 -5.92 -7.51 -19.48
C PHE A 155 -6.17 -8.38 -18.23
N ILE A 156 -7.11 -8.03 -17.34
CA ILE A 156 -7.41 -8.88 -16.16
C ILE A 156 -8.06 -10.19 -16.61
N LYS A 157 -8.81 -10.16 -17.73
CA LYS A 157 -9.35 -11.37 -18.35
C LYS A 157 -8.27 -12.39 -18.71
N THR A 158 -7.13 -11.94 -19.24
CA THR A 158 -6.05 -12.84 -19.67
C THR A 158 -5.29 -13.44 -18.49
N ALA A 159 -5.22 -12.74 -17.35
CA ALA A 159 -4.48 -13.17 -16.18
C ALA A 159 -5.12 -14.35 -15.40
N ILE A 160 -6.41 -14.63 -15.62
CA ILE A 160 -7.19 -15.64 -14.86
C ILE A 160 -7.67 -16.80 -15.77
N MET A 161 -7.20 -16.85 -17.02
CA MET A 161 -7.58 -17.86 -18.02
C MET A 161 -6.55 -18.99 -18.18
N TYR A 162 -5.45 -18.95 -17.41
CA TYR A 162 -4.43 -20.00 -17.27
C TYR A 162 -4.09 -20.16 -15.79
#